data_AF-A0A0Q9PN16-F1
#
_entry.id   AF-A0A0Q9PN16-F1
#
_cell.length_a   1.000
_cell.length_b   1.000
_cell.length_c   1.000
_cell.angle_alpha   90.00
_cell.angle_beta   90.00
_cell.angle_gamma   90.00
#
_symmetry.space_group_name_H-M   'P 1'
#
loop_
_entity.id
_entity.type
_entity.pdbx_description
1 polymer ?
#
loop_
_entity_poly.entity_id
_entity_poly.type
_entity_poly.pdbx_seq_one_letter_code
_entity_poly.pdbx_strand_id
1 'polypeptide(L)'
;MSVSTRLGGLAATAALVAGGAMFVPTANADEAPAPVPCADQQAKVDKAEAALERVTAVFARQQTRVVKAKKVVAQAEAGRAKAAARKALADAKQDRDETKVTKRAQQQRLAKAQERLATCEAAVPTETPTETPTETPTETPTTAPA
;
A
#
# COMPACT_ATOMS: atom_id res chain seq x y z
N MET A 1 29.30 -34.18 -6.71
CA MET A 1 28.55 -33.56 -7.83
C MET A 1 27.48 -34.55 -8.25
N SER A 2 26.22 -34.26 -7.93
CA SER A 2 25.08 -35.03 -8.44
C SER A 2 23.97 -34.04 -8.75
N VAL A 3 23.88 -33.70 -10.03
CA VAL A 3 22.77 -32.97 -10.64
C VAL A 3 21.75 -34.03 -11.04
N SER A 4 20.49 -33.88 -10.64
CA SER A 4 19.39 -34.70 -11.14
C SER A 4 18.14 -33.84 -11.25
N THR A 5 18.04 -33.19 -12.40
CA THR A 5 16.86 -32.58 -12.98
C THR A 5 15.82 -33.65 -13.28
N ARG A 6 14.57 -33.46 -12.85
CA ARG A 6 13.39 -33.96 -13.56
C ARG A 6 12.28 -32.91 -13.54
N LEU A 7 12.08 -32.32 -14.72
CA LEU A 7 10.82 -31.73 -15.17
C LEU A 7 9.77 -32.84 -15.33
N GLY A 8 8.54 -32.55 -14.95
CA GLY A 8 7.37 -33.39 -15.20
C GLY A 8 6.27 -33.05 -14.20
N GLY A 9 5.03 -32.76 -14.57
CA GLY A 9 4.39 -32.66 -15.87
C GLY A 9 3.03 -31.99 -15.66
N LEU A 10 2.53 -31.35 -16.71
CA LEU A 10 1.15 -30.89 -16.81
C LEU A 10 0.20 -32.08 -16.65
N ALA A 11 -0.66 -32.03 -15.64
CA ALA A 11 -1.86 -32.87 -15.57
C ALA A 11 -3.07 -31.95 -15.51
N ALA A 12 -3.60 -31.63 -16.68
CA ALA A 12 -4.96 -31.15 -16.84
C ALA A 12 -5.87 -32.37 -16.99
N THR A 13 -6.81 -32.56 -16.06
CA THR A 13 -8.07 -33.27 -16.33
C THR A 13 -9.13 -32.84 -15.32
N ALA A 14 -10.26 -32.43 -15.90
CA ALA A 14 -11.42 -31.81 -15.30
C ALA A 14 -12.46 -32.82 -14.78
N ALA A 15 -13.42 -32.32 -13.98
CA ALA A 15 -14.87 -32.58 -14.02
C ALA A 15 -15.47 -32.70 -12.61
N LEU A 16 -16.18 -31.66 -12.16
CA LEU A 16 -17.65 -31.58 -12.08
C LEU A 16 -18.25 -32.18 -10.80
N VAL A 17 -18.45 -31.33 -9.79
CA VAL A 17 -19.58 -31.47 -8.86
C VAL A 17 -20.42 -30.21 -8.99
N ALA A 18 -21.58 -30.38 -9.60
CA ALA A 18 -22.62 -29.38 -9.74
C ALA A 18 -23.22 -29.06 -8.37
N GLY A 19 -23.23 -27.79 -7.98
CA GLY A 19 -23.85 -27.37 -6.73
C GLY A 19 -23.61 -25.90 -6.37
N GLY A 20 -24.05 -24.97 -7.22
CA GLY A 20 -24.33 -23.59 -6.80
C GLY A 20 -23.25 -22.54 -7.11
N ALA A 21 -23.65 -21.58 -7.96
CA ALA A 21 -23.05 -20.27 -8.17
C ALA A 21 -21.62 -20.21 -8.76
N MET A 22 -21.60 -19.79 -10.03
CA MET A 22 -20.44 -19.50 -10.85
C MET A 22 -19.46 -18.52 -10.19
N PHE A 23 -18.22 -18.96 -9.96
CA PHE A 23 -17.04 -18.08 -9.90
C PHE A 23 -15.89 -18.82 -10.57
N VAL A 24 -15.86 -18.80 -11.90
CA VAL A 24 -14.67 -19.16 -12.67
C VAL A 24 -13.81 -17.89 -12.72
N PRO A 25 -12.56 -17.89 -12.22
CA PRO A 25 -11.65 -16.80 -12.53
C PRO A 25 -11.33 -16.90 -14.01
N THR A 26 -11.96 -16.06 -14.83
CA THR A 26 -11.53 -15.86 -16.20
C THR A 26 -10.11 -15.28 -16.15
N ALA A 27 -9.19 -15.97 -16.79
CA ALA A 27 -7.91 -15.39 -17.15
C ALA A 27 -8.19 -14.29 -18.19
N ASN A 28 -8.47 -13.07 -17.73
CA ASN A 28 -8.61 -11.91 -18.60
C ASN A 28 -7.21 -11.48 -19.04
N ALA A 29 -6.94 -11.70 -20.33
CA ALA A 29 -6.00 -10.89 -21.07
C ALA A 29 -6.54 -9.45 -21.14
N ASP A 30 -5.67 -8.49 -20.81
CA ASP A 30 -5.77 -7.09 -21.24
C ASP A 30 -7.13 -6.38 -21.00
N GLU A 31 -7.52 -6.23 -19.74
CA GLU A 31 -8.49 -5.19 -19.36
C GLU A 31 -7.77 -4.19 -18.47
N ALA A 32 -7.56 -2.97 -18.99
CA ALA A 32 -7.01 -1.88 -18.21
C ALA A 32 -7.85 -1.72 -16.93
N PRO A 33 -7.26 -1.76 -15.73
CA PRO A 33 -8.02 -1.60 -14.50
C PRO A 33 -8.74 -0.26 -14.58
N ALA A 34 -10.08 -0.28 -14.44
CA ALA A 34 -10.89 0.92 -14.41
C ALA A 34 -10.25 1.96 -13.47
N PRO A 35 -10.20 3.25 -13.85
CA PRO A 35 -9.52 4.27 -13.07
C PRO A 35 -10.13 4.30 -11.66
N VAL A 36 -9.31 3.95 -10.67
CA VAL A 36 -9.69 4.04 -9.25
C VAL A 36 -9.95 5.52 -8.96
N PRO A 37 -11.07 5.91 -8.32
CA PRO A 37 -11.34 7.32 -8.06
C PRO A 37 -10.21 7.91 -7.21
N CYS A 38 -9.80 9.15 -7.50
CA CYS A 38 -8.67 9.77 -6.81
C CYS A 38 -8.89 9.89 -5.29
N ALA A 39 -10.16 9.90 -4.83
CA ALA A 39 -10.52 9.81 -3.41
C ALA A 39 -9.98 8.54 -2.71
N ASP A 40 -9.98 7.38 -3.39
CA ASP A 40 -9.42 6.15 -2.84
C ASP A 40 -7.89 6.19 -2.74
N GLN A 41 -7.24 6.99 -3.59
CA GLN A 41 -5.80 7.20 -3.55
C GLN A 41 -5.42 8.12 -2.39
N GLN A 42 -6.22 9.15 -2.11
CA GLN A 42 -6.06 10.00 -0.93
C GLN A 42 -6.15 9.16 0.36
N ALA A 43 -7.17 8.31 0.48
CA ALA A 43 -7.31 7.42 1.64
C ALA A 43 -6.10 6.48 1.84
N LYS A 44 -5.42 6.09 0.75
CA LYS A 44 -4.17 5.29 0.82
C LYS A 44 -2.98 6.12 1.29
N VAL A 45 -2.90 7.40 0.91
CA VAL A 45 -1.88 8.33 1.42
C VAL A 45 -2.07 8.53 2.92
N ASP A 46 -3.29 8.85 3.37
CA ASP A 46 -3.61 9.05 4.79
C ASP A 46 -3.27 7.80 5.62
N LYS A 47 -3.62 6.61 5.11
CA LYS A 47 -3.29 5.33 5.76
C LYS A 47 -1.78 5.10 5.84
N ALA A 48 -1.03 5.46 4.80
CA ALA A 48 0.42 5.33 4.76
C ALA A 48 1.10 6.28 5.75
N GLU A 49 0.61 7.52 5.85
CA GLU A 49 1.05 8.52 6.83
C GLU A 49 0.85 8.03 8.26
N ALA A 50 -0.37 7.61 8.62
CA ALA A 50 -0.66 7.06 9.94
C ALA A 50 0.22 5.83 10.27
N ALA A 51 0.54 5.00 9.27
CA ALA A 51 1.44 3.87 9.45
C ALA A 51 2.91 4.30 9.66
N LEU A 52 3.35 5.36 8.99
CA LEU A 52 4.69 5.94 9.16
C LEU A 52 4.86 6.58 10.54
N GLU A 53 3.82 7.24 11.06
CA GLU A 53 3.81 7.76 12.43
C GLU A 53 3.97 6.64 13.46
N ARG A 54 3.16 5.57 13.33
CA ARG A 54 3.25 4.40 14.22
C ARG A 54 4.66 3.80 14.23
N VAL A 55 5.24 3.56 13.05
CA VAL A 55 6.58 2.94 12.98
C VAL A 55 7.68 3.89 13.48
N THR A 56 7.49 5.20 13.32
CA THR A 56 8.40 6.22 13.88
C THR A 56 8.35 6.22 15.41
N ALA A 57 7.16 6.11 16.00
CA ALA A 57 7.02 5.97 17.45
C ALA A 57 7.69 4.69 17.98
N VAL A 58 7.53 3.56 17.29
CA VAL A 58 8.23 2.31 17.63
C VAL A 58 9.75 2.50 17.55
N PHE A 59 10.26 3.14 16.49
CA PHE A 59 11.69 3.42 16.35
C PHE A 59 12.25 4.26 17.50
N ALA A 60 11.54 5.30 17.94
CA ALA A 60 11.93 6.12 19.08
C ALA A 60 11.97 5.31 20.40
N ARG A 61 11.00 4.40 20.60
CA ARG A 61 11.02 3.46 21.74
C ARG A 61 12.23 2.52 21.67
N GLN A 62 12.58 2.01 20.49
CA GLN A 62 13.75 1.14 20.31
C GLN A 62 15.06 1.88 20.58
N GLN A 63 15.19 3.13 20.12
CA GLN A 63 16.35 3.97 20.47
C GLN A 63 16.51 4.12 21.98
N THR A 64 15.40 4.33 22.70
CA THR A 64 15.39 4.43 24.16
C THR A 64 15.80 3.10 24.82
N ARG A 65 15.34 1.95 24.30
CA ARG A 65 15.75 0.62 24.78
C ARG A 65 17.25 0.39 24.62
N VAL A 66 17.83 0.78 23.48
CA VAL A 66 19.29 0.71 23.27
C VAL A 66 20.04 1.57 24.27
N VAL A 67 19.59 2.80 24.53
CA VAL A 67 20.22 3.67 25.54
C VAL A 67 20.15 3.06 26.94
N LYS A 68 19.00 2.50 27.33
CA LYS A 68 18.84 1.80 28.61
C LYS A 68 19.75 0.57 28.70
N ALA A 69 19.79 -0.27 27.66
CA ALA A 69 20.65 -1.45 27.61
C ALA A 69 22.15 -1.10 27.70
N LYS A 70 22.58 0.02 27.09
CA LYS A 70 23.95 0.54 27.26
C LYS A 70 24.27 0.86 28.72
N LYS A 71 23.33 1.50 29.45
CA LYS A 71 23.49 1.78 30.88
C LYS A 71 23.58 0.50 31.71
N VAL A 72 22.76 -0.50 31.42
CA VAL A 72 22.82 -1.82 32.09
C VAL A 72 24.17 -2.49 31.85
N VAL A 73 24.69 -2.47 30.62
CA VAL A 73 26.04 -3.01 30.32
C VAL A 73 27.13 -2.28 31.09
N ALA A 74 27.00 -0.97 31.29
CA ALA A 74 27.96 -0.17 32.04
C ALA A 74 27.94 -0.49 33.55
N GLN A 75 26.76 -0.79 34.10
CA GLN A 75 26.56 -1.12 35.52
C GLN A 75 26.78 -2.61 35.85
N ALA A 76 26.72 -3.49 34.85
CA ALA A 76 26.84 -4.93 35.06
C ALA A 76 28.26 -5.33 35.50
N GLU A 77 28.31 -6.13 36.56
CA GLU A 77 29.53 -6.77 37.05
C GLU A 77 30.11 -7.76 36.03
N ALA A 78 31.41 -8.03 36.15
CA ALA A 78 32.15 -8.88 35.23
C ALA A 78 31.60 -10.32 35.14
N GLY A 79 32.08 -11.07 34.14
CA GLY A 79 31.68 -12.46 33.92
C GLY A 79 30.30 -12.60 33.28
N ARG A 80 29.49 -13.53 33.81
CA ARG A 80 28.21 -13.94 33.19
C ARG A 80 27.19 -12.80 33.11
N ALA A 81 27.13 -11.94 34.11
CA ALA A 81 26.21 -10.80 34.13
C ALA A 81 26.51 -9.80 33.01
N LYS A 82 27.78 -9.41 32.81
CA LYS A 82 28.20 -8.54 31.69
C LYS A 82 27.96 -9.18 30.33
N ALA A 83 28.19 -10.48 30.19
CA ALA A 83 27.93 -11.21 28.96
C ALA A 83 26.43 -11.18 28.59
N ALA A 84 25.55 -11.45 29.56
CA ALA A 84 24.09 -11.36 29.37
C ALA A 84 23.64 -9.94 29.01
N ALA A 85 24.16 -8.92 29.71
CA ALA A 85 23.84 -7.52 29.40
C ALA A 85 24.29 -7.12 27.98
N ARG A 86 25.47 -7.58 27.53
CA ARG A 86 25.98 -7.33 26.18
C ARG A 86 25.11 -8.01 25.11
N LYS A 87 24.64 -9.24 25.37
CA LYS A 87 23.69 -9.93 24.50
C LYS A 87 22.38 -9.14 24.38
N ALA A 88 21.79 -8.72 25.50
CA ALA A 88 20.58 -7.90 25.50
C ALA A 88 20.76 -6.56 24.77
N LEU A 89 21.94 -5.94 24.85
CA LEU A 89 22.27 -4.75 24.06
C LEU A 89 22.37 -5.05 22.57
N ALA A 90 22.93 -6.20 22.18
CA ALA A 90 22.99 -6.62 20.78
C ALA A 90 21.57 -6.85 20.22
N ASP A 91 20.73 -7.57 20.96
CA ASP A 91 19.33 -7.84 20.59
C ASP A 91 18.55 -6.50 20.44
N ALA A 92 18.70 -5.58 21.39
CA ALA A 92 18.06 -4.26 21.30
C ALA A 92 18.53 -3.41 20.10
N LYS A 93 19.80 -3.56 19.68
CA LYS A 93 20.31 -2.88 18.48
C LYS A 93 19.73 -3.50 17.21
N GLN A 94 19.65 -4.83 17.16
CA GLN A 94 19.03 -5.55 16.05
C GLN A 94 17.57 -5.13 15.88
N ASP A 95 16.77 -5.16 16.95
CA ASP A 95 15.37 -4.70 16.97
C ASP A 95 15.22 -3.27 16.40
N ARG A 96 16.12 -2.37 16.80
CA ARG A 96 16.15 -0.98 16.32
C ARG A 96 16.43 -0.93 14.82
N ASP A 97 17.37 -1.72 14.34
CA ASP A 97 17.79 -1.71 12.93
C ASP A 97 16.72 -2.33 12.01
N GLU A 98 16.05 -3.39 12.45
CA GLU A 98 14.88 -3.95 11.76
C GLU A 98 13.74 -2.92 11.69
N THR A 99 13.48 -2.21 12.78
CA THR A 99 12.49 -1.12 12.79
C THR A 99 12.90 0.02 11.86
N LYS A 100 14.20 0.35 11.76
CA LYS A 100 14.72 1.36 10.83
C LYS A 100 14.46 0.98 9.38
N VAL A 101 14.67 -0.29 9.03
CA VAL A 101 14.38 -0.81 7.68
C VAL A 101 12.88 -0.72 7.39
N THR A 102 12.05 -1.14 8.35
CA THR A 102 10.58 -1.04 8.22
C THR A 102 10.13 0.41 8.03
N LYS A 103 10.72 1.36 8.77
CA LYS A 103 10.46 2.80 8.59
C LYS A 103 10.77 3.27 7.18
N ARG A 104 11.94 2.91 6.64
CA ARG A 104 12.33 3.27 5.26
C ARG A 104 11.36 2.68 4.23
N ALA A 105 10.94 1.43 4.40
CA ALA A 105 9.95 0.82 3.52
C ALA A 105 8.61 1.57 3.54
N GLN A 106 8.16 2.04 4.71
CA GLN A 106 6.93 2.85 4.81
C GLN A 106 7.08 4.22 4.16
N GLN A 107 8.25 4.87 4.27
CA GLN A 107 8.52 6.12 3.56
C GLN A 107 8.45 5.95 2.04
N GLN A 108 9.00 4.85 1.52
CA GLN A 108 8.92 4.53 0.08
C GLN A 108 7.49 4.25 -0.37
N ARG A 109 6.69 3.54 0.44
CA ARG A 109 5.28 3.29 0.15
C ARG A 109 4.45 4.57 0.12
N LEU A 110 4.74 5.50 1.03
CA LEU A 110 4.12 6.83 1.06
C LEU A 110 4.49 7.62 -0.19
N ALA A 111 5.77 7.68 -0.56
CA ALA A 111 6.21 8.37 -1.78
C ALA A 111 5.50 7.80 -3.02
N LYS A 112 5.41 6.48 -3.14
CA LYS A 112 4.70 5.82 -4.26
C LYS A 112 3.19 6.08 -4.24
N ALA A 113 2.57 6.20 -3.06
CA ALA A 113 1.16 6.55 -2.95
C ALA A 113 0.91 8.00 -3.41
N GLN A 114 1.80 8.93 -3.04
CA GLN A 114 1.76 10.31 -3.51
C GLN A 114 1.96 10.42 -5.02
N GLU A 115 2.91 9.68 -5.61
CA GLU A 115 3.08 9.61 -7.07
C GLU A 115 1.81 9.14 -7.79
N ARG A 116 1.13 8.12 -7.24
CA ARG A 116 -0.12 7.60 -7.79
C ARG A 116 -1.28 8.58 -7.67
N LEU A 117 -1.33 9.34 -6.58
CA LEU A 117 -2.31 10.38 -6.38
C LEU A 117 -2.10 11.52 -7.38
N ALA A 118 -0.87 12.01 -7.51
CA ALA A 118 -0.52 13.04 -8.50
C ALA A 118 -0.85 12.58 -9.94
N THR A 119 -0.58 11.32 -10.26
CA THR A 119 -0.95 10.73 -11.56
C THR A 119 -2.47 10.70 -11.76
N CYS A 120 -3.23 10.38 -10.72
CA CYS A 120 -4.69 10.36 -10.78
C CYS A 120 -5.26 11.77 -10.99
N GLU A 121 -4.77 12.75 -10.23
CA GLU A 121 -5.18 14.15 -10.35
C GLU A 121 -4.86 14.72 -11.73
N ALA A 122 -3.70 14.38 -12.29
CA ALA A 122 -3.34 14.78 -13.65
C ALA A 122 -4.17 14.07 -14.75
N ALA A 123 -4.77 12.92 -14.45
CA ALA A 123 -5.59 12.15 -15.37
C ALA A 123 -7.08 12.49 -15.32
N VAL A 124 -7.54 13.28 -14.34
CA VAL A 124 -8.90 13.84 -14.34
C VAL A 124 -8.98 14.79 -15.54
N PRO A 125 -9.79 14.48 -16.58
CA PRO A 125 -10.00 15.42 -17.66
C PRO A 125 -10.56 16.69 -17.04
N THR A 126 -9.93 17.83 -17.33
CA THR A 126 -10.63 19.11 -17.28
C THR A 126 -11.82 18.96 -18.21
N GLU A 127 -12.99 18.62 -17.65
CA GLU A 127 -14.29 18.79 -18.30
C GLU A 127 -14.31 20.25 -18.75
N THR A 128 -13.93 20.47 -20.00
CA THR A 128 -14.22 21.71 -20.68
C THR A 128 -15.73 21.80 -20.61
N PRO A 129 -16.32 22.84 -19.98
CA PRO A 129 -17.76 22.90 -19.83
C PRO A 129 -18.35 22.72 -21.22
N THR A 130 -19.13 21.66 -21.37
CA THR A 130 -20.01 21.48 -22.51
C THR A 130 -20.97 22.65 -22.44
N GLU A 131 -20.64 23.73 -23.12
CA GLU A 131 -21.58 24.80 -23.44
C GLU A 131 -22.68 24.14 -24.26
N THR A 132 -23.75 23.75 -23.57
CA THR A 132 -25.04 23.58 -24.21
C THR A 132 -25.67 24.97 -24.21
N PRO A 133 -25.63 25.76 -25.30
CA PRO A 133 -26.52 26.89 -25.40
C PRO A 133 -27.94 26.33 -25.51
N THR A 134 -28.62 26.32 -24.36
CA THR A 134 -30.08 26.45 -24.31
C THR A 134 -30.40 27.84 -24.82
N GLU A 135 -30.63 27.98 -26.12
CA GLU A 135 -31.23 29.18 -26.71
C GLU A 135 -32.52 28.72 -27.40
N THR A 136 -33.61 28.81 -26.64
CA THR A 136 -34.97 28.86 -27.18
C THR A 136 -35.21 30.28 -27.66
N PRO A 137 -35.77 30.48 -28.87
CA PRO A 137 -36.74 31.55 -29.02
C PRO A 137 -38.08 30.99 -29.50
N THR A 138 -39.06 31.14 -28.61
CA THR A 138 -40.47 31.39 -28.84
C THR A 138 -40.79 31.93 -30.23
N GLU A 139 -41.52 31.16 -31.04
CA GLU A 139 -42.34 31.71 -32.13
C GLU A 139 -43.83 31.47 -31.82
N THR A 140 -44.54 32.59 -31.71
CA THR A 140 -45.97 32.73 -31.42
C THR A 140 -46.81 32.42 -32.67
N PRO A 141 -47.82 31.54 -32.64
CA PRO A 141 -48.86 31.57 -33.67
C PRO A 141 -50.01 32.47 -33.20
N THR A 142 -50.05 33.72 -33.67
CA THR A 142 -51.28 34.53 -33.69
C THR A 142 -51.98 34.28 -35.02
N THR A 143 -52.91 33.33 -35.03
CA THR A 143 -53.91 33.20 -36.10
C THR A 143 -55.28 33.38 -35.48
N ALA A 144 -55.86 34.55 -35.71
CA ALA A 144 -57.25 34.85 -35.38
C ALA A 144 -58.20 34.11 -36.34
N PRO A 145 -59.32 33.57 -35.85
CA PRO A 145 -60.46 33.27 -36.71
C PRO A 145 -61.68 34.17 -36.41
N ALA A 146 -62.29 34.61 -37.52
CA ALA A 146 -63.65 35.11 -37.73
C ALA A 146 -64.04 36.50 -37.19
#